data_AF-A0A849GXI2-F1
#
_entry.id   AF-A0A849GXI2-F1
#
_cell.length_a   1.000
_cell.length_b   1.000
_cell.length_c   1.000
_cell.angle_alpha   90.00
_cell.angle_beta   90.00
_cell.angle_gamma   90.00
#
_symmetry.space_group_name_H-M   'P 1'
#
loop_
_entity.id
_entity.type
_entity.pdbx_description
1 polymer ?
#
loop_
_entity_poly.entity_id
_entity_poly.type
_entity_poly.pdbx_seq_one_letter_code
_entity_poly.pdbx_strand_id
1 'polypeptide(L)'
;MRLSFPYRTLIISSFAAANFLGAGEEASAQGSDVIPHLISEMEAVFGETSRMVDHTMTVLGHALEISSEEGGDALVVRASAILHDIGIPRAREVHGSSSGQYQEVEGPPIARDILNKHGVAPEAVDHICGIVANHHTAHDAEIIETVEFQILWEADWLVNFPGRHRDKSVAEKEAAIEEIFRTKKGKLLARQMFLQ
;
A
#
# COMPACT_ATOMS: atom_id res chain seq x y z
N MET A 1 -66.57 44.04 -14.65
CA MET A 1 -67.14 43.68 -13.33
C MET A 1 -66.06 43.96 -12.27
N ARG A 2 -66.04 45.20 -11.76
CA ARG A 2 -66.06 45.60 -10.33
C ARG A 2 -64.95 44.98 -9.45
N LEU A 3 -63.91 45.77 -9.13
CA LEU A 3 -63.63 46.48 -7.85
C LEU A 3 -62.72 45.63 -6.93
N SER A 4 -61.43 45.94 -6.74
CA SER A 4 -60.81 47.03 -5.94
C SER A 4 -60.80 46.79 -4.41
N PHE A 5 -59.58 46.53 -3.90
CA PHE A 5 -58.97 46.99 -2.63
C PHE A 5 -59.57 46.56 -1.25
N PRO A 6 -58.80 46.63 -0.14
CA PRO A 6 -58.48 45.52 0.75
C PRO A 6 -58.87 45.85 2.20
N TYR A 7 -58.18 45.24 3.17
CA TYR A 7 -57.99 45.60 4.60
C TYR A 7 -58.45 44.50 5.56
N ARG A 8 -57.47 43.81 6.16
CA ARG A 8 -57.43 43.69 7.61
C ARG A 8 -56.01 43.38 8.10
N THR A 9 -55.41 44.42 8.67
CA THR A 9 -54.31 44.35 9.62
C THR A 9 -54.75 43.58 10.87
N LEU A 10 -53.89 42.72 11.41
CA LEU A 10 -53.71 42.63 12.86
C LEU A 10 -52.28 42.20 13.18
N ILE A 11 -51.79 42.84 14.22
CA ILE A 11 -50.40 43.13 14.56
C ILE A 11 -50.15 42.47 15.93
N ILE A 12 -48.99 41.81 16.05
CA ILE A 12 -48.21 41.41 17.26
C ILE A 12 -48.83 40.56 18.37
N SER A 13 -48.07 39.50 18.71
CA SER A 13 -47.52 39.17 20.04
C SER A 13 -47.27 37.66 20.03
N SER A 14 -46.09 37.09 20.22
CA SER A 14 -45.21 37.24 21.37
C SER A 14 -43.87 36.58 21.04
N PHE A 15 -42.76 37.23 21.41
CA PHE A 15 -41.43 36.62 21.45
C PHE A 15 -41.35 35.67 22.65
N ALA A 16 -41.03 34.40 22.42
CA ALA A 16 -40.54 33.50 23.47
C ALA A 16 -39.32 32.75 22.93
N ALA A 17 -38.20 32.95 23.62
CA ALA A 17 -36.94 32.32 23.37
C ALA A 17 -37.01 30.81 23.63
N ALA A 18 -36.42 30.03 22.75
CA ALA A 18 -35.89 28.72 23.08
C ALA A 18 -34.54 28.56 22.38
N ASN A 19 -33.49 28.70 23.18
CA ASN A 19 -32.14 28.22 22.86
C ASN A 19 -32.24 26.73 22.51
N PHE A 20 -31.92 26.37 21.28
CA PHE A 20 -31.46 25.03 20.96
C PHE A 20 -29.99 25.12 20.56
N LEU A 21 -29.14 25.12 21.59
CA LEU A 21 -27.74 24.75 21.47
C LEU A 21 -27.72 23.22 21.34
N GLY A 22 -27.15 22.72 20.24
CA GLY A 22 -26.94 21.30 20.06
C GLY A 22 -26.26 21.04 18.73
N ALA A 23 -24.92 21.03 18.77
CA ALA A 23 -23.98 20.45 17.82
C ALA A 23 -24.26 20.76 16.34
N GLY A 24 -23.50 21.65 15.70
CA GLY A 24 -22.12 21.29 15.43
C GLY A 24 -22.09 20.04 14.56
N GLU A 25 -22.63 20.10 13.34
CA GLU A 25 -22.11 19.29 12.23
C GLU A 25 -20.70 19.83 11.91
N GLU A 26 -19.77 19.63 12.85
CA GLU A 26 -18.37 19.55 12.50
C GLU A 26 -18.24 18.27 11.68
N ALA A 27 -18.20 18.46 10.36
CA ALA A 27 -17.74 17.47 9.41
C ALA A 27 -16.48 16.81 9.99
N SER A 28 -16.62 15.55 10.41
CA SER A 28 -15.48 14.75 10.80
C SER A 28 -14.65 14.52 9.56
N ALA A 29 -13.54 15.25 9.43
CA ALA A 29 -12.43 14.86 8.60
C ALA A 29 -11.84 13.56 9.17
N GLN A 30 -12.48 12.44 8.85
CA GLN A 30 -12.05 11.10 9.23
C GLN A 30 -11.90 10.29 7.94
N GLY A 31 -10.64 10.04 7.57
CA GLY A 31 -10.26 9.24 6.41
C GLY A 31 -9.24 9.92 5.50
N SER A 32 -8.18 10.55 6.03
CA SER A 32 -7.02 10.86 5.20
C SER A 32 -6.38 9.54 4.77
N ASP A 33 -6.32 9.26 3.46
CA ASP A 33 -5.58 8.13 2.91
C ASP A 33 -4.14 8.18 3.46
N VAL A 34 -3.70 7.13 4.15
CA VAL A 34 -2.37 7.07 4.78
C VAL A 34 -1.27 6.89 3.74
N ILE A 35 -1.61 6.39 2.56
CA ILE A 35 -0.65 5.98 1.54
C ILE A 35 0.25 7.12 1.02
N PRO A 36 -0.24 8.34 0.73
CA PRO A 36 0.63 9.47 0.40
C PRO A 36 1.69 9.75 1.49
N HIS A 37 1.34 9.58 2.77
CA HIS A 37 2.29 9.73 3.86
C HIS A 37 3.34 8.63 3.87
N LEU A 38 2.95 7.37 3.63
CA LEU A 38 3.92 6.26 3.54
C LEU A 38 4.91 6.47 2.38
N ILE A 39 4.44 6.98 1.24
CA ILE A 39 5.31 7.33 0.10
C ILE A 39 6.33 8.39 0.53
N SER A 40 5.88 9.48 1.18
CA SER A 40 6.81 10.52 1.65
C SER A 40 7.81 10.02 2.69
N GLU A 41 7.43 9.09 3.57
CA GLU A 41 8.36 8.49 4.54
C GLU A 41 9.39 7.58 3.83
N MET A 42 8.95 6.78 2.86
CA MET A 42 9.83 5.94 2.03
C MET A 42 10.84 6.79 1.26
N GLU A 43 10.38 7.86 0.61
CA GLU A 43 11.24 8.82 -0.10
C GLU A 43 12.27 9.45 0.85
N ALA A 44 11.84 9.83 2.06
CA ALA A 44 12.74 10.39 3.07
C ALA A 44 13.81 9.38 3.53
N VAL A 45 13.46 8.10 3.67
CA VAL A 45 14.41 7.03 4.05
C VAL A 45 15.40 6.73 2.93
N PHE A 46 14.96 6.70 1.67
CA PHE A 46 15.83 6.43 0.52
C PHE A 46 16.68 7.63 0.10
N GLY A 47 16.27 8.85 0.50
CA GLY A 47 17.01 10.08 0.26
C GLY A 47 17.25 10.31 -1.22
N GLU A 48 18.51 10.56 -1.60
CA GLU A 48 18.90 10.82 -3.00
C GLU A 48 18.90 9.57 -3.90
N THR A 49 18.53 8.40 -3.40
CA THR A 49 18.59 7.14 -4.15
C THR A 49 17.35 6.95 -5.03
N SER A 50 17.23 7.74 -6.10
CA SER A 50 16.06 7.76 -6.99
C SER A 50 15.68 6.38 -7.53
N ARG A 51 16.68 5.52 -7.82
CA ARG A 51 16.44 4.16 -8.33
C ARG A 51 15.65 3.28 -7.36
N MET A 52 15.79 3.48 -6.05
CA MET A 52 15.04 2.70 -5.06
C MET A 52 13.59 3.17 -5.02
N VAL A 53 13.36 4.48 -5.07
CA VAL A 53 12.01 5.06 -5.22
C VAL A 53 11.35 4.55 -6.51
N ASP A 54 12.05 4.60 -7.64
CA ASP A 54 11.54 4.13 -8.94
C ASP A 54 11.19 2.64 -8.91
N HIS A 55 12.04 1.81 -8.28
CA HIS A 55 11.78 0.38 -8.07
C HIS A 55 10.50 0.19 -7.26
N THR A 56 10.42 0.77 -6.07
CA THR A 56 9.27 0.69 -5.18
C THR A 56 7.97 1.14 -5.86
N MET A 57 7.99 2.23 -6.62
CA MET A 57 6.80 2.72 -7.31
C MET A 57 6.38 1.81 -8.47
N THR A 58 7.34 1.17 -9.15
CA THR A 58 7.03 0.16 -10.18
C THR A 58 6.43 -1.10 -9.55
N VAL A 59 7.00 -1.58 -8.44
CA VAL A 59 6.46 -2.69 -7.65
C VAL A 59 5.04 -2.37 -7.17
N LEU A 60 4.79 -1.17 -6.64
CA LEU A 60 3.46 -0.73 -6.24
C LEU A 60 2.45 -0.78 -7.40
N GLY A 61 2.86 -0.34 -8.60
CA GLY A 61 2.02 -0.42 -9.80
C GLY A 61 1.61 -1.85 -10.13
N HIS A 62 2.57 -2.78 -10.11
CA HIS A 62 2.29 -4.20 -10.34
C HIS A 62 1.44 -4.82 -9.23
N ALA A 63 1.72 -4.49 -7.96
CA ALA A 63 0.95 -4.99 -6.83
C ALA A 63 -0.53 -4.59 -6.94
N LEU A 64 -0.81 -3.34 -7.33
CA LEU A 64 -2.17 -2.84 -7.59
C LEU A 64 -2.84 -3.55 -8.77
N GLU A 65 -2.09 -3.82 -9.84
CA GLU A 65 -2.62 -4.53 -10.99
C GLU A 65 -2.99 -5.99 -10.64
N ILE A 66 -2.13 -6.68 -9.88
CA ILE A 66 -2.40 -8.04 -9.40
C ILE A 66 -3.59 -8.04 -8.44
N SER A 67 -3.60 -7.15 -7.43
CA SER A 67 -4.68 -7.07 -6.43
C SER A 67 -6.04 -6.75 -7.05
N SER A 68 -6.09 -6.09 -8.21
CA SER A 68 -7.35 -5.77 -8.88
C SER A 68 -8.17 -7.01 -9.29
N GLU A 69 -7.52 -8.15 -9.49
CA GLU A 69 -8.16 -9.43 -9.81
C GLU A 69 -8.08 -10.43 -8.66
N GLU A 70 -7.00 -10.42 -7.88
CA GLU A 70 -6.76 -11.39 -6.80
C GLU A 70 -7.33 -10.96 -5.44
N GLY A 71 -7.65 -9.68 -5.27
CA GLY A 71 -8.16 -9.12 -4.02
C GLY A 71 -7.07 -8.79 -3.00
N GLY A 72 -7.33 -9.12 -1.73
CA GLY A 72 -6.49 -8.74 -0.59
C GLY A 72 -6.90 -7.41 0.06
N ASP A 73 -6.42 -7.17 1.27
CA ASP A 73 -6.59 -5.89 1.96
C ASP A 73 -5.79 -4.79 1.25
N ALA A 74 -6.51 -3.77 0.75
CA ALA A 74 -5.92 -2.72 -0.07
C ALA A 74 -4.86 -1.89 0.68
N LEU A 75 -4.99 -1.73 2.01
CA LEU A 75 -4.00 -1.03 2.82
C LEU A 75 -2.74 -1.89 2.94
N VAL A 76 -2.88 -3.17 3.28
CA VAL A 76 -1.74 -4.10 3.42
C VAL A 76 -0.98 -4.25 2.11
N VAL A 77 -1.65 -4.42 0.98
CA VAL A 77 -1.00 -4.52 -0.35
C VAL A 77 -0.19 -3.25 -0.65
N ARG A 78 -0.82 -2.07 -0.55
CA ARG A 78 -0.18 -0.78 -0.87
C ARG A 78 1.00 -0.51 0.06
N ALA A 79 0.79 -0.66 1.37
CA ALA A 79 1.81 -0.37 2.38
C ALA A 79 2.99 -1.35 2.29
N SER A 80 2.74 -2.64 2.09
CA SER A 80 3.82 -3.63 1.95
C SER A 80 4.65 -3.38 0.69
N ALA A 81 4.01 -3.03 -0.45
CA ALA A 81 4.74 -2.65 -1.66
C ALA A 81 5.60 -1.39 -1.45
N ILE A 82 5.08 -0.37 -0.77
CA ILE A 82 5.82 0.88 -0.50
C ILE A 82 7.00 0.63 0.44
N LEU A 83 6.87 -0.28 1.42
CA LEU A 83 7.84 -0.43 2.50
C LEU A 83 8.72 -1.68 2.40
N HIS A 84 8.55 -2.57 1.41
CA HIS A 84 9.29 -3.84 1.34
C HIS A 84 10.81 -3.67 1.45
N ASP A 85 11.36 -2.73 0.68
CA ASP A 85 12.80 -2.45 0.60
C ASP A 85 13.29 -1.41 1.64
N ILE A 86 12.44 -0.99 2.59
CA ILE A 86 12.74 0.11 3.53
C ILE A 86 13.97 -0.18 4.40
N GLY A 87 14.32 -1.45 4.58
CA GLY A 87 15.49 -1.91 5.33
C GLY A 87 16.83 -1.68 4.64
N ILE A 88 16.87 -1.39 3.33
CA ILE A 88 18.13 -1.32 2.57
C ILE A 88 19.16 -0.34 3.15
N PRO A 89 18.83 0.93 3.48
CA PRO A 89 19.81 1.87 4.01
C PRO A 89 20.42 1.37 5.32
N ARG A 90 19.59 0.86 6.23
CA ARG A 90 20.03 0.35 7.53
C ARG A 90 20.84 -0.94 7.39
N ALA A 91 20.44 -1.83 6.48
CA ALA A 91 21.18 -3.04 6.17
C ALA A 91 22.62 -2.72 5.70
N ARG A 92 22.76 -1.71 4.82
CA ARG A 92 24.08 -1.23 4.37
C ARG A 92 24.90 -0.63 5.50
N GLU A 93 24.27 0.16 6.38
CA GLU A 93 24.94 0.80 7.52
C GLU A 93 25.47 -0.23 8.54
N VAL A 94 24.63 -1.20 8.92
CA VAL A 94 24.93 -2.15 10.01
C VAL A 94 25.75 -3.33 9.52
N HIS A 95 25.42 -3.89 8.35
CA HIS A 95 25.98 -5.15 7.86
C HIS A 95 26.94 -4.96 6.68
N GLY A 96 27.10 -3.75 6.16
CA GLY A 96 27.90 -3.47 4.96
C GLY A 96 27.32 -4.11 3.69
N SER A 97 26.05 -4.51 3.70
CA SER A 97 25.42 -5.27 2.62
C SER A 97 23.92 -4.95 2.53
N SER A 98 23.37 -4.94 1.32
CA SER A 98 21.93 -4.87 1.08
C SER A 98 21.32 -6.21 0.67
N SER A 99 21.91 -7.34 1.07
CA SER A 99 21.33 -8.66 0.80
C SER A 99 19.98 -8.83 1.51
N GLY A 100 19.05 -9.56 0.88
CA GLY A 100 17.67 -9.74 1.36
C GLY A 100 17.56 -10.11 2.84
N GLN A 101 18.37 -11.06 3.33
CA GLN A 101 18.37 -11.46 4.74
C GLN A 101 18.61 -10.32 5.73
N TYR A 102 19.37 -9.28 5.36
CA TYR A 102 19.60 -8.12 6.23
C TYR A 102 18.48 -7.10 6.09
N GLN A 103 17.88 -6.98 4.91
CA GLN A 103 16.69 -6.14 4.73
C GLN A 103 15.51 -6.67 5.54
N GLU A 104 15.32 -7.98 5.57
CA GLU A 104 14.27 -8.66 6.34
C GLU A 104 14.45 -8.52 7.86
N VAL A 105 15.68 -8.28 8.32
CA VAL A 105 15.97 -7.99 9.73
C VAL A 105 15.76 -6.50 10.06
N GLU A 106 16.29 -5.61 9.21
CA GLU A 106 16.30 -4.17 9.50
C GLU A 106 15.02 -3.44 9.05
N GLY A 107 14.28 -3.99 8.08
CA GLY A 107 13.09 -3.40 7.48
C GLY A 107 11.87 -3.37 8.41
N PRO A 108 11.47 -4.48 9.06
CA PRO A 108 10.26 -4.53 9.88
C PRO A 108 10.23 -3.49 11.02
N PRO A 109 11.32 -3.24 11.78
CA PRO A 109 11.32 -2.17 12.79
C PRO A 109 11.05 -0.77 12.19
N ILE A 110 11.65 -0.46 11.04
CA ILE A 110 11.47 0.84 10.36
C ILE A 110 10.03 0.97 9.83
N ALA A 111 9.53 -0.07 9.16
CA ALA A 111 8.16 -0.12 8.67
C ALA A 111 7.15 0.07 9.81
N ARG A 112 7.36 -0.60 10.94
CA ARG A 112 6.52 -0.50 12.14
C ARG A 112 6.45 0.93 12.67
N ASP A 113 7.60 1.59 12.82
CA ASP A 113 7.66 2.96 13.31
C ASP A 113 6.91 3.93 12.38
N ILE A 114 7.09 3.79 11.07
CA ILE A 114 6.38 4.58 10.05
C ILE A 114 4.87 4.35 10.14
N LEU A 115 4.42 3.09 10.18
CA LEU A 115 2.98 2.76 10.18
C LEU A 115 2.29 3.23 11.48
N ASN A 116 2.94 3.04 12.63
CA ASN A 116 2.44 3.50 13.92
C ASN A 116 2.32 5.02 13.99
N LYS A 117 3.31 5.74 13.45
CA LYS A 117 3.31 7.21 13.36
C LYS A 117 2.08 7.74 12.63
N HIS A 118 1.60 7.00 11.63
CA HIS A 118 0.44 7.37 10.82
C HIS A 118 -0.86 6.66 11.24
N GLY A 119 -0.89 6.05 12.43
CA GLY A 119 -2.12 5.53 13.03
C GLY A 119 -2.70 4.29 12.36
N VAL A 120 -1.88 3.48 11.68
CA VAL A 120 -2.30 2.19 11.13
C VAL A 120 -2.66 1.23 12.27
N ALA A 121 -3.74 0.48 12.10
CA ALA A 121 -4.23 -0.46 13.11
C ALA A 121 -3.16 -1.54 13.43
N PRO A 122 -2.98 -1.93 14.71
CA PRO A 122 -1.93 -2.88 15.11
C PRO A 122 -1.90 -4.18 14.30
N GLU A 123 -3.07 -4.74 13.99
CA GLU A 123 -3.19 -5.98 13.22
C GLU A 123 -2.64 -5.83 11.80
N ALA A 124 -2.91 -4.68 11.15
CA ALA A 124 -2.37 -4.38 9.84
C ALA A 124 -0.86 -4.10 9.92
N VAL A 125 -0.39 -3.41 10.97
CA VAL A 125 1.05 -3.19 11.21
C VAL A 125 1.78 -4.53 11.30
N ASP A 126 1.26 -5.46 12.10
CA ASP A 126 1.86 -6.78 12.28
C ASP A 126 1.90 -7.56 10.97
N HIS A 127 0.81 -7.55 10.20
CA HIS A 127 0.75 -8.23 8.91
C HIS A 127 1.73 -7.63 7.89
N ILE A 128 1.77 -6.30 7.74
CA ILE A 128 2.69 -5.60 6.83
C ILE A 128 4.14 -5.89 7.24
N CYS A 129 4.47 -5.79 8.53
CA CYS A 129 5.82 -6.09 9.02
C CYS A 129 6.21 -7.56 8.78
N GLY A 130 5.27 -8.49 8.94
CA GLY A 130 5.46 -9.90 8.61
C GLY A 130 5.80 -10.11 7.14
N ILE A 131 5.07 -9.45 6.24
CA ILE A 131 5.36 -9.49 4.79
C ILE A 131 6.76 -8.91 4.50
N VAL A 132 7.10 -7.74 5.07
CA VAL A 132 8.44 -7.12 4.92
C VAL A 132 9.53 -8.03 5.47
N ALA A 133 9.29 -8.78 6.54
CA ALA A 133 10.26 -9.72 7.09
C ALA A 133 10.49 -10.98 6.22
N ASN A 134 9.66 -11.22 5.20
CA ASN A 134 9.65 -12.47 4.44
C ASN A 134 9.81 -12.29 2.93
N HIS A 135 9.92 -11.06 2.42
CA HIS A 135 9.82 -10.77 0.99
C HIS A 135 11.01 -11.24 0.12
N HIS A 136 12.11 -11.71 0.69
CA HIS A 136 13.22 -12.37 -0.02
C HIS A 136 13.34 -13.87 0.26
N THR A 137 13.00 -14.32 1.47
CA THR A 137 13.26 -15.69 1.95
C THR A 137 12.01 -16.56 2.09
N ALA A 138 10.81 -15.96 2.18
CA ALA A 138 9.55 -16.68 2.27
C ALA A 138 9.55 -17.76 3.38
N HIS A 139 10.08 -17.43 4.57
CA HIS A 139 10.39 -18.42 5.60
C HIS A 139 9.26 -18.69 6.60
N ASP A 140 8.35 -17.73 6.80
CA ASP A 140 7.20 -17.84 7.68
C ASP A 140 5.98 -18.40 6.93
N ALA A 141 5.58 -19.62 7.27
CA ALA A 141 4.46 -20.32 6.64
C ALA A 141 3.14 -19.54 6.70
N GLU A 142 2.85 -18.86 7.80
CA GLU A 142 1.57 -18.15 7.98
C GLU A 142 1.51 -16.91 7.11
N ILE A 143 2.63 -16.21 6.95
CA ILE A 143 2.74 -15.04 6.08
C ILE A 143 2.70 -15.45 4.61
N ILE A 144 3.45 -16.48 4.20
CA ILE A 144 3.54 -16.83 2.77
C ILE A 144 2.23 -17.42 2.21
N GLU A 145 1.33 -17.87 3.08
CA GLU A 145 0.00 -18.35 2.70
C GLU A 145 -1.00 -17.21 2.46
N THR A 146 -0.68 -15.96 2.82
CA THR A 146 -1.58 -14.82 2.59
C THR A 146 -1.56 -14.35 1.14
N VAL A 147 -2.70 -13.83 0.68
CA VAL A 147 -2.81 -13.30 -0.69
C VAL A 147 -1.98 -12.03 -0.85
N GLU A 148 -1.89 -11.20 0.19
CA GLU A 148 -1.11 -9.95 0.18
C GLU A 148 0.40 -10.21 0.07
N PHE A 149 0.91 -11.25 0.73
CA PHE A 149 2.29 -11.69 0.53
C PHE A 149 2.53 -12.10 -0.92
N GLN A 150 1.68 -12.96 -1.48
CA GLN A 150 1.84 -13.44 -2.85
C GLN A 150 1.77 -12.30 -3.87
N ILE A 151 0.87 -11.34 -3.66
CA ILE A 151 0.78 -10.11 -4.49
C ILE A 151 2.10 -9.34 -4.45
N LEU A 152 2.65 -9.08 -3.25
CA LEU A 152 3.93 -8.35 -3.14
C LEU A 152 5.07 -9.12 -3.79
N TRP A 153 5.20 -10.41 -3.45
CA TRP A 153 6.26 -11.29 -3.95
C TRP A 153 6.28 -11.28 -5.48
N GLU A 154 5.13 -11.48 -6.10
CA GLU A 154 4.99 -11.50 -7.55
C GLU A 154 5.26 -10.13 -8.17
N ALA A 155 4.77 -9.04 -7.55
CA ALA A 155 5.01 -7.69 -8.03
C ALA A 155 6.51 -7.31 -8.03
N ASP A 156 7.25 -7.67 -6.98
CA ASP A 156 8.70 -7.46 -6.92
C ASP A 156 9.43 -8.33 -7.96
N TRP A 157 8.99 -9.58 -8.12
CA TRP A 157 9.54 -10.44 -9.16
C TRP A 157 9.26 -9.92 -10.58
N LEU A 158 8.11 -9.31 -10.88
CA LEU A 158 7.88 -8.70 -12.20
C LEU A 158 8.94 -7.63 -12.54
N VAL A 159 9.43 -6.87 -11.56
CA VAL A 159 10.49 -5.87 -11.78
C VAL A 159 11.87 -6.54 -11.88
N ASN A 160 12.14 -7.53 -11.03
CA ASN A 160 13.46 -8.16 -10.92
C ASN A 160 13.72 -9.26 -11.95
N PHE A 161 12.68 -9.84 -12.55
CA PHE A 161 12.78 -11.00 -13.44
C PHE A 161 13.71 -10.77 -14.65
N PRO A 162 13.61 -9.65 -15.41
CA PRO A 162 14.49 -9.40 -16.56
C PRO A 162 15.98 -9.39 -16.19
N GLY A 163 16.32 -8.84 -15.02
CA GLY A 163 17.70 -8.80 -14.54
C GLY A 163 18.22 -10.17 -14.13
N ARG A 164 17.38 -10.98 -13.47
CA ARG A 164 17.76 -12.31 -12.95
C ARG A 164 17.72 -13.43 -14.00
N HIS A 165 16.96 -13.25 -15.07
CA HIS A 165 16.73 -14.27 -16.10
C HIS A 165 17.11 -13.81 -17.51
N ARG A 166 17.96 -12.77 -17.64
CA ARG A 166 18.34 -12.18 -18.93
C ARG A 166 18.84 -13.22 -19.95
N ASP A 167 19.75 -14.08 -19.52
CA ASP A 167 20.46 -15.03 -20.39
C ASP A 167 19.80 -16.43 -20.42
N LYS A 168 18.59 -16.55 -19.86
CA LYS A 168 17.84 -17.80 -19.79
C LYS A 168 17.05 -18.05 -21.08
N SER A 169 16.99 -19.33 -21.47
CA SER A 169 16.13 -19.77 -22.58
C SER A 169 14.65 -19.57 -22.26
N VAL A 170 13.80 -19.59 -23.29
CA VAL A 170 12.34 -19.48 -23.12
C VAL A 170 11.80 -20.57 -22.19
N ALA A 171 12.28 -21.81 -22.34
CA ALA A 171 11.87 -22.93 -21.49
C ALA A 171 12.30 -22.74 -20.02
N GLU A 172 13.51 -22.23 -19.78
CA GLU A 172 13.96 -21.91 -18.41
C GLU A 172 13.16 -20.76 -17.80
N LYS A 173 12.82 -19.73 -18.58
CA LYS A 173 11.95 -18.63 -18.12
C LYS A 173 10.54 -19.13 -17.81
N GLU A 174 9.98 -19.98 -18.65
CA GLU A 174 8.66 -20.56 -18.41
C GLU A 174 8.63 -21.40 -17.13
N ALA A 175 9.64 -22.24 -16.90
CA ALA A 175 9.77 -23.00 -15.66
C ALA A 175 9.88 -22.09 -14.43
N ALA A 176 10.71 -21.03 -14.51
CA ALA A 176 10.84 -20.05 -13.43
C ALA A 176 9.52 -19.31 -13.15
N ILE A 177 8.75 -18.96 -14.20
CA ILE A 177 7.45 -18.30 -14.03
C ILE A 177 6.46 -19.21 -13.30
N GLU A 178 6.42 -20.50 -13.63
CA GLU A 178 5.52 -21.45 -12.96
C GLU A 178 5.90 -21.72 -11.50
N GLU A 179 7.18 -21.54 -11.14
CA GLU A 179 7.68 -21.67 -9.77
C GLU A 179 7.39 -20.42 -8.92
N ILE A 180 7.68 -19.23 -9.49
CA ILE A 180 7.68 -17.95 -8.76
C ILE A 180 6.28 -17.38 -8.62
N PHE A 181 5.50 -17.38 -9.70
CA PHE A 181 4.19 -16.74 -9.73
C PHE A 181 3.12 -17.78 -9.42
N ARG A 182 2.26 -17.53 -8.43
CA ARG A 182 1.21 -18.44 -7.98
C ARG A 182 -0.19 -17.91 -8.29
N THR A 183 -0.40 -16.59 -8.21
CA THR A 183 -1.68 -15.97 -8.55
C THR A 183 -1.98 -16.10 -10.04
N LYS A 184 -3.26 -16.08 -10.40
CA LYS A 184 -3.66 -16.18 -11.82
C LYS A 184 -3.21 -14.94 -12.59
N LYS A 185 -3.39 -13.76 -11.99
CA LYS A 185 -3.02 -12.47 -12.60
C LYS A 185 -1.52 -12.28 -12.70
N GLY A 186 -0.74 -12.55 -11.66
CA GLY A 186 0.72 -12.43 -11.74
C GLY A 186 1.34 -13.40 -12.74
N LYS A 187 0.86 -14.65 -12.81
CA LYS A 187 1.27 -15.58 -13.90
C LYS A 187 0.95 -15.02 -15.28
N LEU A 188 -0.24 -14.47 -15.49
CA LEU A 188 -0.63 -13.87 -16.76
C LEU A 188 0.33 -12.74 -17.15
N LEU A 189 0.61 -11.82 -16.24
CA LEU A 189 1.51 -10.68 -16.47
C LEU A 189 2.93 -11.16 -16.79
N ALA A 190 3.49 -12.07 -15.99
CA ALA A 190 4.84 -12.58 -16.21
C ALA A 190 5.00 -13.25 -17.58
N ARG A 191 4.01 -14.07 -17.99
CA ARG A 191 4.03 -14.71 -19.32
C ARG A 191 3.91 -13.67 -20.44
N GLN A 192 3.07 -12.65 -20.27
CA GLN A 192 2.94 -11.56 -21.25
C GLN A 192 4.23 -10.74 -21.38
N MET A 193 4.93 -10.49 -20.28
CA MET A 193 6.13 -9.65 -20.27
C MET A 193 7.39 -10.39 -20.73
N PHE A 194 7.50 -11.71 -20.49
CA PHE A 194 8.79 -12.40 -20.58
C PHE A 194 8.85 -13.61 -21.52
N LEU A 195 7.71 -14.09 -22.03
CA LEU A 195 7.65 -15.25 -22.94
C LEU A 195 7.13 -14.91 -24.35
N GLN A 196 6.92 -13.61 -24.64
CA GLN A 196 6.58 -13.14 -25.98
C GLN A 196 7.81 -12.93 -26.85
#